data_AF-A0AAW7KFN8-F1
#
_entry.id   AF-A0AAW7KFN8-F1
#
_cell.length_a   1.000
_cell.length_b   1.000
_cell.length_c   1.000
_cell.angle_alpha   90.00
_cell.angle_beta   90.00
_cell.angle_gamma   90.00
#
_symmetry.space_group_name_H-M   'P 1'
#
loop_
_entity.id
_entity.type
_entity.pdbx_description
1 polymer ?
#
loop_
_entity_poly.entity_id
_entity_poly.type
_entity_poly.pdbx_seq_one_letter_code
_entity_poly.pdbx_strand_id
1 'polypeptide(L)'
;LFTQVVGKSTNRMRIGLFNKLEKLTIRFFDSHQDGEILSRFTSDLDNIQNSLNQALLQVLTNIALLVGVLIMMFRQNVELAWATIASTPIAILIAVFVISKARKYVDLQQDEVGKLNGYMDEKISGQRVIITNGLQEETIDGFLEQNEKVRAATYKGQVYSGLLFPMMQGMSLVNTAIVIFFGGWLAINGSVDRAAALGLVVMFVQ
;
A
#
# COMPACT_ATOMS: atom_id res chain seq x y z
N LEU A 1 25.51 -4.02 -11.62
CA LEU A 1 25.46 -2.58 -11.98
C LEU A 1 24.51 -1.79 -11.04
N PHE A 2 23.23 -2.15 -10.91
CA PHE A 2 22.27 -1.44 -10.05
C PHE A 2 22.68 -1.37 -8.57
N THR A 3 23.09 -2.49 -7.98
CA THR A 3 23.59 -2.53 -6.59
C THR A 3 24.78 -1.58 -6.37
N GLN A 4 25.61 -1.37 -7.40
CA GLN A 4 26.74 -0.42 -7.32
C GLN A 4 26.26 1.04 -7.38
N VAL A 5 25.22 1.33 -8.17
CA VAL A 5 24.62 2.68 -8.24
C VAL A 5 23.95 3.03 -6.92
N VAL A 6 23.18 2.11 -6.34
CA VAL A 6 22.55 2.29 -5.02
C VAL A 6 23.63 2.45 -3.94
N GLY A 7 24.65 1.58 -3.91
CA GLY A 7 25.75 1.68 -2.95
C GLY A 7 26.52 3.02 -3.03
N LYS A 8 26.80 3.51 -4.24
CA LYS A 8 27.43 4.84 -4.43
C LYS A 8 26.52 5.97 -3.95
N SER A 9 25.21 5.85 -4.15
CA SER A 9 24.22 6.84 -3.70
C SER A 9 24.10 6.86 -2.18
N THR A 10 24.07 5.69 -1.52
CA THR A 10 24.09 5.58 -0.06
C THR A 10 25.38 6.13 0.53
N ASN A 11 26.52 5.89 -0.11
CA ASN A 11 27.78 6.46 0.34
C ASN A 11 27.78 8.00 0.26
N ARG A 12 27.20 8.58 -0.80
CA ARG A 12 27.00 10.04 -0.89
C ARG A 12 26.06 10.55 0.21
N MET A 13 25.02 9.80 0.56
CA MET A 13 24.13 10.16 1.68
C MET A 13 24.88 10.12 3.02
N ARG A 14 25.71 9.09 3.26
CA ARG A 14 26.58 9.01 4.47
C ARG A 14 27.52 10.20 4.56
N ILE A 15 28.21 10.55 3.48
CA ILE A 15 29.11 11.71 3.42
C ILE A 15 28.33 13.02 3.66
N GLY A 16 27.15 13.16 3.03
CA GLY A 16 26.29 14.32 3.21
C GLY A 16 25.80 14.50 4.65
N LEU A 17 25.39 13.40 5.30
CA LEU A 17 25.01 13.40 6.71
C LEU A 17 26.20 13.77 7.60
N PHE A 18 27.39 13.21 7.32
CA PHE A 18 28.61 13.53 8.08
C PHE A 18 28.95 15.01 7.99
N ASN A 19 29.01 15.56 6.78
CA ASN A 19 29.26 16.98 6.53
C ASN A 19 28.21 17.90 7.16
N LYS A 20 26.96 17.43 7.29
CA LYS A 20 25.91 18.20 7.97
C LYS A 20 26.11 18.17 9.48
N LEU A 21 26.46 17.00 10.02
CA LEU A 21 26.64 16.78 11.45
C LEU A 21 27.79 17.60 12.03
N GLU A 22 28.91 17.73 11.29
CA GLU A 22 30.03 18.61 11.65
C GLU A 22 29.65 20.09 11.76
N LYS A 23 28.55 20.52 11.14
CA LYS A 23 28.06 21.91 11.13
C LYS A 23 26.93 22.15 12.14
N LEU A 24 26.54 21.14 12.91
CA LEU A 24 25.47 21.28 13.91
C LEU A 24 26.01 21.93 15.19
N THR A 25 25.14 22.64 15.90
CA THR A 25 25.48 23.34 17.13
C THR A 25 25.57 22.36 18.31
N ILE A 26 26.31 22.72 19.36
CA ILE A 26 26.42 21.93 20.60
C ILE A 26 25.03 21.60 21.19
N ARG A 27 24.11 22.57 21.15
CA ARG A 27 22.72 22.40 21.60
C ARG A 27 21.97 21.25 20.88
N PHE A 28 22.33 20.94 19.63
CA PHE A 28 21.76 19.80 18.92
C PHE A 28 22.18 18.48 19.60
N PHE A 29 23.45 18.36 19.97
CA PHE A 29 23.99 17.19 20.65
C PHE A 29 23.48 17.06 22.09
N ASP A 30 23.22 18.17 22.78
CA ASP A 30 22.62 18.14 24.13
C ASP A 30 21.16 17.66 24.14
N SER A 31 20.46 17.74 22.99
CA SER A 31 19.03 17.41 22.87
C SER A 31 18.73 16.08 22.19
N HIS A 32 19.75 15.37 21.69
CA HIS A 32 19.60 14.09 20.98
C HIS A 32 20.55 13.05 21.56
N GLN A 33 20.10 11.80 21.65
CA GLN A 33 20.95 10.72 22.16
C GLN A 33 21.95 10.28 21.08
N ASP A 34 23.19 9.99 21.48
CA ASP A 34 24.23 9.49 20.56
C ASP A 34 23.79 8.25 19.76
N GLY A 35 23.01 7.37 20.40
CA GLY A 35 22.44 6.18 19.77
C GLY A 35 21.45 6.49 18.64
N GLU A 36 20.68 7.58 18.76
CA GLU A 36 19.75 8.03 17.72
C GLU A 36 20.51 8.52 16.49
N ILE A 37 21.58 9.28 16.71
CA ILE A 37 22.47 9.76 15.66
C ILE A 37 23.13 8.58 14.93
N LEU A 38 23.68 7.62 15.69
CA LEU A 38 24.31 6.41 15.12
C LEU A 38 23.31 5.54 14.33
N SER A 39 22.08 5.40 14.82
CA SER A 39 21.01 4.66 14.13
C SER A 39 20.68 5.30 12.77
N ARG A 40 20.63 6.63 12.68
CA ARG A 40 20.41 7.34 11.41
C ARG A 40 21.56 7.09 10.40
N PHE A 41 22.79 6.94 10.88
CA PHE A 41 23.95 6.66 10.02
C PHE A 41 24.06 5.20 9.57
N THR A 42 23.49 4.28 10.35
CA THR A 42 23.61 2.84 10.12
C THR A 42 22.27 2.30 9.63
N SER A 43 21.36 2.02 10.55
CA SER A 43 20.03 1.43 10.32
C SER A 43 19.23 2.16 9.24
N ASP A 44 19.10 3.49 9.31
CA ASP A 44 18.22 4.21 8.37
C ASP A 44 18.79 4.21 6.95
N LEU A 45 20.09 4.41 6.80
CA LEU A 45 20.75 4.39 5.49
C LEU A 45 20.80 2.98 4.90
N ASP A 46 20.96 1.96 5.74
CA ASP A 46 20.90 0.57 5.32
C ASP A 46 19.47 0.20 4.90
N ASN A 47 18.46 0.67 5.63
CA ASN A 47 17.05 0.52 5.26
C ASN A 47 16.74 1.19 3.91
N ILE A 48 17.24 2.40 3.67
CA ILE A 48 17.11 3.08 2.37
C ILE A 48 17.79 2.27 1.27
N GLN A 49 19.03 1.81 1.50
CA GLN A 49 19.77 1.02 0.53
C GLN A 49 19.05 -0.29 0.18
N ASN A 50 18.55 -1.00 1.18
CA ASN A 50 17.85 -2.27 1.00
C ASN A 50 16.52 -2.04 0.29
N SER A 51 15.75 -1.04 0.71
CA SER A 51 14.46 -0.69 0.11
C SER A 51 14.62 -0.29 -1.35
N LEU A 52 15.61 0.55 -1.68
CA LEU A 52 15.87 0.95 -3.06
C LEU A 52 16.31 -0.24 -3.93
N ASN A 53 17.19 -1.10 -3.42
CA ASN A 53 17.59 -2.30 -4.16
C ASN A 53 16.39 -3.22 -4.42
N GLN A 54 15.57 -3.50 -3.41
CA GLN A 54 14.42 -4.38 -3.55
C GLN A 54 13.34 -3.79 -4.46
N ALA A 55 12.93 -2.53 -4.22
CA ALA A 55 11.88 -1.88 -4.99
C ALA A 55 12.26 -1.76 -6.47
N LEU A 56 13.50 -1.37 -6.79
CA LEU A 56 13.95 -1.24 -8.17
C LEU A 56 14.01 -2.60 -8.87
N LEU A 57 14.55 -3.63 -8.19
CA LEU A 57 14.57 -4.99 -8.76
C LEU A 57 13.16 -5.51 -9.00
N GLN A 58 12.24 -5.26 -8.07
CA GLN A 58 10.86 -5.71 -8.18
C GLN A 58 10.13 -4.99 -9.32
N VAL A 59 10.28 -3.68 -9.46
CA VAL A 59 9.69 -2.91 -10.56
C VAL A 59 10.23 -3.40 -11.92
N LEU A 60 11.55 -3.56 -12.04
CA LEU A 60 12.15 -4.06 -13.28
C LEU A 60 11.68 -5.48 -13.62
N THR A 61 11.64 -6.36 -12.63
CA THR A 61 11.13 -7.74 -12.80
C THR A 61 9.67 -7.73 -13.22
N ASN A 62 8.82 -6.92 -12.57
CA ASN A 62 7.40 -6.82 -12.89
C ASN A 62 7.18 -6.26 -14.30
N ILE A 63 7.95 -5.25 -14.72
CA ILE A 63 7.88 -4.70 -16.08
C ILE A 63 8.33 -5.76 -17.10
N ALA A 64 9.44 -6.45 -16.84
CA ALA A 64 9.94 -7.51 -17.72
C ALA A 64 8.95 -8.67 -17.84
N LEU A 65 8.31 -9.07 -16.73
CA LEU A 65 7.25 -10.08 -16.72
C LEU A 65 6.03 -9.61 -17.49
N LEU A 66 5.53 -8.39 -17.25
CA LEU A 66 4.38 -7.83 -17.95
C LEU A 66 4.62 -7.81 -19.46
N VAL A 67 5.78 -7.30 -19.90
CA VAL A 67 6.14 -7.26 -21.32
C VAL A 67 6.28 -8.68 -21.87
N GLY A 68 6.93 -9.59 -21.15
CA GLY A 68 7.12 -10.98 -21.56
C GLY A 68 5.79 -11.72 -21.73
N VAL A 69 4.89 -11.61 -20.76
CA VAL A 69 3.55 -12.22 -20.80
C VAL A 69 2.72 -11.63 -21.93
N LEU A 70 2.69 -10.31 -22.11
CA LEU A 70 1.98 -9.68 -23.23
C LEU A 70 2.48 -10.21 -24.59
N ILE A 71 3.80 -10.27 -24.79
CA ILE A 71 4.38 -10.81 -26.04
C ILE A 71 3.96 -12.26 -26.25
N MET A 72 3.96 -13.09 -25.20
CA MET A 72 3.54 -14.48 -25.30
C MET A 72 2.03 -14.61 -25.59
N MET A 73 1.17 -13.82 -24.93
CA MET A 73 -0.27 -13.81 -25.15
C MET A 73 -0.61 -13.48 -26.60
N PHE A 74 -0.05 -12.39 -27.14
CA PHE A 74 -0.28 -11.98 -28.52
C PHE A 74 0.29 -12.97 -29.55
N ARG A 75 1.39 -13.67 -29.21
CA ARG A 75 1.95 -14.71 -30.08
C ARG A 75 1.08 -15.96 -30.12
N GLN A 76 0.42 -16.32 -29.02
CA GLN A 76 -0.37 -17.54 -28.92
C GLN A 76 -1.78 -17.35 -29.48
N ASN A 77 -2.49 -16.30 -29.07
CA ASN A 77 -3.84 -16.00 -29.56
C ASN A 77 -4.19 -14.52 -29.34
N VAL A 78 -4.33 -13.78 -30.44
CA VAL A 78 -4.61 -12.33 -30.43
C VAL A 78 -6.02 -12.02 -29.91
N GLU A 79 -7.02 -12.86 -30.21
CA GLU A 79 -8.42 -12.64 -29.79
C GLU A 79 -8.57 -12.78 -28.27
N LEU A 80 -7.99 -13.85 -27.70
CA LEU A 80 -7.94 -14.06 -26.25
C LEU A 80 -7.14 -12.96 -25.54
N ALA A 81 -6.03 -12.51 -26.13
CA ALA A 81 -5.21 -11.44 -25.56
C ALA A 81 -6.01 -10.15 -25.40
N TRP A 82 -6.77 -9.74 -26.42
CA TRP A 82 -7.64 -8.57 -26.33
C TRP A 82 -8.76 -8.74 -25.31
N ALA A 83 -9.38 -9.92 -25.23
CA ALA A 83 -10.43 -10.20 -24.24
C ALA A 83 -9.90 -10.06 -22.80
N THR A 84 -8.73 -10.62 -22.51
CA THR A 84 -8.11 -10.53 -21.19
C THR A 84 -7.63 -9.10 -20.89
N ILE A 85 -6.99 -8.42 -21.84
CA ILE A 85 -6.55 -7.03 -21.66
C ILE A 85 -7.75 -6.10 -21.43
N ALA A 86 -8.89 -6.35 -22.09
CA ALA A 86 -10.11 -5.57 -21.88
C ALA A 86 -10.72 -5.77 -20.47
N SER A 87 -10.45 -6.90 -19.80
CA SER A 87 -10.87 -7.13 -18.42
C SER A 87 -10.04 -6.33 -17.40
N THR A 88 -8.76 -6.07 -17.70
CA THR A 88 -7.83 -5.32 -16.84
C THR A 88 -8.30 -3.90 -16.48
N PRO A 89 -8.72 -3.02 -17.42
CA PRO A 89 -9.17 -1.68 -17.07
C PRO A 89 -10.42 -1.70 -16.18
N ILE A 90 -11.29 -2.71 -16.33
CA ILE A 90 -12.47 -2.87 -15.45
C ILE A 90 -12.00 -3.16 -14.02
N ALA A 91 -11.03 -4.07 -13.85
CA ALA A 91 -10.44 -4.35 -12.54
C ALA A 91 -9.76 -3.12 -11.93
N ILE A 92 -9.03 -2.35 -12.75
CA ILE A 92 -8.37 -1.10 -12.31
C ILE A 92 -9.42 -0.07 -11.88
N LEU A 93 -10.50 0.13 -12.63
CA LEU A 93 -11.56 1.09 -12.28
C LEU A 93 -12.22 0.73 -10.94
N ILE A 94 -12.51 -0.56 -10.73
CA ILE A 94 -13.03 -1.06 -9.46
C ILE A 94 -12.03 -0.79 -8.33
N ALA A 95 -10.75 -1.14 -8.53
CA ALA A 95 -9.70 -0.94 -7.54
C ALA A 95 -9.56 0.55 -7.18
N VAL A 96 -9.49 1.44 -8.17
CA VAL A 96 -9.39 2.89 -7.97
C VAL A 96 -10.59 3.41 -7.20
N PHE A 97 -11.81 2.97 -7.54
CA PHE A 97 -13.01 3.36 -6.81
C PHE A 97 -12.95 2.96 -5.33
N VAL A 98 -12.63 1.69 -5.05
CA VAL A 98 -12.57 1.18 -3.67
C VAL A 98 -11.43 1.83 -2.89
N ILE A 99 -10.24 1.97 -3.48
CA ILE A 99 -9.09 2.65 -2.86
C ILE A 99 -9.43 4.11 -2.54
N SER A 100 -10.12 4.82 -3.44
CA SER A 100 -10.51 6.22 -3.20
C SER A 100 -11.46 6.35 -2.00
N LYS A 101 -12.40 5.41 -1.85
CA LYS A 101 -13.32 5.36 -0.70
C LYS A 101 -12.60 4.98 0.57
N ALA A 102 -11.74 3.96 0.53
CA ALA A 102 -10.93 3.54 1.66
C ALA A 102 -10.09 4.71 2.18
N ARG A 103 -9.35 5.38 1.29
CA ARG A 103 -8.53 6.55 1.63
C ARG A 103 -9.35 7.64 2.30
N LYS A 104 -10.50 8.03 1.73
CA LYS A 104 -11.38 9.05 2.31
C LYS A 104 -11.76 8.76 3.77
N TYR A 105 -12.09 7.51 4.10
CA TYR A 105 -12.49 7.15 5.47
C TYR A 105 -11.32 6.93 6.42
N VAL A 106 -10.16 6.50 5.90
CA VAL A 106 -8.92 6.43 6.69
C VAL A 106 -8.44 7.83 7.05
N ASP A 107 -8.51 8.78 6.11
CA ASP A 107 -8.18 10.19 6.38
C ASP A 107 -9.16 10.77 7.43
N LEU A 108 -10.46 10.53 7.26
CA LEU A 108 -11.47 10.95 8.25
C LEU A 108 -11.24 10.30 9.62
N GLN A 109 -10.84 9.03 9.67
CA GLN A 109 -10.50 8.36 10.92
C GLN A 109 -9.33 9.08 11.62
N GLN A 110 -8.29 9.47 10.89
CA GLN A 110 -7.16 10.21 11.47
C GLN A 110 -7.59 11.59 11.99
N ASP A 111 -8.44 12.31 11.26
CA ASP A 111 -8.97 13.60 11.69
C ASP A 111 -9.80 13.48 12.99
N GLU A 112 -10.68 12.49 13.08
CA GLU A 112 -11.50 12.27 14.28
C GLU A 112 -10.66 11.78 15.47
N VAL A 113 -9.62 10.96 15.24
CA VAL A 113 -8.67 10.58 16.30
C VAL A 113 -7.91 11.80 16.81
N GLY A 114 -7.52 12.72 15.93
CA GLY A 114 -6.89 13.98 16.31
C GLY A 114 -7.80 14.82 17.21
N LYS A 115 -9.09 14.94 16.87
CA LYS A 115 -10.07 15.65 17.70
C LYS A 115 -10.29 14.97 19.05
N LEU A 116 -10.41 13.64 19.08
CA LEU A 116 -10.56 12.87 20.31
C LEU A 116 -9.35 13.06 21.24
N ASN A 117 -8.13 12.99 20.70
CA ASN A 117 -6.91 13.23 21.46
C ASN A 117 -6.84 14.66 21.98
N GLY A 118 -7.19 15.67 21.16
CA GLY A 118 -7.25 17.06 21.60
C GLY A 118 -8.26 17.28 22.73
N TYR A 119 -9.42 16.64 22.65
CA TYR A 119 -10.41 16.65 23.73
C TYR A 119 -9.85 16.01 25.01
N MET A 120 -9.20 14.85 24.90
CA MET A 120 -8.55 14.20 26.05
C MET A 120 -7.46 15.08 26.67
N ASP A 121 -6.60 15.69 25.85
CA ASP A 121 -5.51 16.54 26.33
C ASP A 121 -6.03 17.76 27.11
N GLU A 122 -7.08 18.42 26.60
CA GLU A 122 -7.72 19.55 27.29
C GLU A 122 -8.33 19.11 28.63
N LYS A 123 -9.06 17.99 28.64
CA LYS A 123 -9.74 17.50 29.85
C LYS A 123 -8.76 16.97 30.89
N ILE A 124 -7.69 16.29 30.47
CA ILE A 124 -6.63 15.81 31.38
C ILE A 124 -5.85 16.99 31.97
N SER A 125 -5.50 18.00 31.15
CA SER A 125 -4.84 19.22 31.63
C SER A 125 -5.73 19.98 32.64
N GLY A 126 -7.04 20.03 32.37
CA GLY A 126 -8.07 20.64 33.23
C GLY A 126 -8.63 19.74 34.34
N GLN A 127 -8.09 18.54 34.56
CA GLN A 127 -8.74 17.51 35.39
C GLN A 127 -9.09 17.95 36.82
N ARG A 128 -8.26 18.83 37.42
CA ARG A 128 -8.52 19.35 38.76
C ARG A 128 -9.84 20.10 38.83
N VAL A 129 -10.10 20.96 37.84
CA VAL A 129 -11.33 21.76 37.74
C VAL A 129 -12.53 20.85 37.52
N ILE A 130 -12.40 19.82 36.68
CA ILE A 130 -13.46 18.84 36.42
C ILE A 130 -13.84 18.11 37.71
N ILE A 131 -12.84 17.62 38.46
CA ILE A 131 -13.08 16.87 39.69
C ILE A 131 -13.70 17.75 40.78
N THR A 132 -13.18 18.96 40.98
CA THR A 132 -13.68 19.86 42.03
C THR A 132 -15.09 20.37 41.76
N ASN A 133 -15.51 20.44 40.49
CA ASN A 133 -16.84 20.88 40.10
C ASN A 133 -17.82 19.72 39.83
N GLY A 134 -17.40 18.46 39.98
CA GLY A 134 -18.28 17.31 39.77
C GLY A 134 -18.67 17.06 38.31
N LEU A 135 -17.84 17.47 37.34
CA LEU A 135 -18.15 17.43 35.89
C LEU A 135 -17.62 16.15 35.19
N GLN A 136 -17.34 15.09 35.95
CA GLN A 136 -16.74 13.86 35.41
C GLN A 136 -17.67 13.15 34.41
N GLU A 137 -18.96 13.00 34.74
CA GLU A 137 -19.93 12.35 33.86
C GLU A 137 -20.09 13.12 32.54
N GLU A 138 -20.27 14.45 32.60
CA GLU A 138 -20.35 15.30 31.40
C GLU A 138 -19.08 15.17 30.54
N THR A 139 -17.92 15.08 31.17
CA THR A 139 -16.65 14.90 30.45
C THR A 139 -16.58 13.54 29.76
N ILE A 140 -17.07 12.48 30.40
CA ILE A 140 -17.14 11.13 29.83
C ILE A 140 -18.13 11.09 28.68
N ASP A 141 -19.29 11.73 28.80
CA ASP A 141 -20.29 11.81 27.74
C ASP A 141 -19.72 12.49 26.48
N GLY A 142 -18.99 13.59 26.66
CA GLY A 142 -18.27 14.25 25.55
C GLY A 142 -17.19 13.35 24.93
N PHE A 143 -16.48 12.55 25.72
CA PHE A 143 -15.53 11.55 25.20
C PHE A 143 -16.25 10.48 24.38
N LEU A 144 -17.37 9.95 24.87
CA LEU A 144 -18.15 8.93 24.18
C LEU A 144 -18.69 9.44 22.84
N GLU A 145 -19.14 10.70 22.77
CA GLU A 145 -19.59 11.31 21.52
C GLU A 145 -18.47 11.38 20.46
N GLN A 146 -17.28 11.82 20.86
CA GLN A 146 -16.12 11.89 19.95
C GLN A 146 -15.63 10.48 19.57
N ASN A 147 -15.61 9.56 20.53
CA ASN A 147 -15.22 8.18 20.29
C ASN A 147 -16.16 7.46 19.32
N GLU A 148 -17.47 7.75 19.35
CA GLU A 148 -18.41 7.18 18.38
C GLU A 148 -18.15 7.69 16.95
N LYS A 149 -17.69 8.95 16.79
CA LYS A 149 -17.25 9.47 15.47
C LYS A 149 -16.02 8.72 14.96
N VAL A 150 -15.02 8.51 15.83
CA VAL A 150 -13.84 7.68 15.52
C VAL A 150 -14.25 6.27 15.13
N ARG A 151 -15.14 5.65 15.91
CA ARG A 151 -15.64 4.29 15.65
C ARG A 151 -16.36 4.20 14.30
N ALA A 152 -17.25 5.15 13.99
CA ALA A 152 -18.00 5.19 12.74
C ALA A 152 -17.07 5.38 11.53
N ALA A 153 -16.06 6.26 11.64
CA ALA A 153 -15.04 6.47 10.61
C ALA A 153 -14.19 5.21 10.42
N THR A 154 -13.71 4.62 11.52
CA THR A 154 -12.90 3.39 11.52
C THR A 154 -13.65 2.23 10.87
N TYR A 155 -14.91 2.01 11.24
CA TYR A 155 -15.72 0.94 10.67
C TYR A 155 -15.83 1.09 9.15
N LYS A 156 -16.16 2.28 8.65
CA LYS A 156 -16.24 2.54 7.20
C LYS A 156 -14.89 2.36 6.53
N GLY A 157 -13.81 2.89 7.10
CA GLY A 157 -12.44 2.73 6.59
C GLY A 157 -12.04 1.26 6.45
N GLN A 158 -12.30 0.46 7.48
CA GLN A 158 -12.00 -0.97 7.48
C GLN A 158 -12.86 -1.76 6.50
N VAL A 159 -14.15 -1.43 6.37
CA VAL A 159 -15.01 -2.08 5.36
C VAL A 159 -14.49 -1.84 3.95
N TYR A 160 -14.22 -0.58 3.57
CA TYR A 160 -13.71 -0.30 2.22
C TYR A 160 -12.30 -0.86 1.98
N SER A 161 -11.43 -0.84 3.00
CA SER A 161 -10.08 -1.41 2.90
C SER A 161 -10.12 -2.94 2.79
N GLY A 162 -10.98 -3.59 3.56
CA GLY A 162 -11.18 -5.03 3.56
C GLY A 162 -11.86 -5.56 2.30
N LEU A 163 -12.66 -4.74 1.59
CA LEU A 163 -13.30 -5.12 0.33
C LEU A 163 -12.32 -5.22 -0.85
N LEU A 164 -11.15 -4.57 -0.78
CA LEU A 164 -10.18 -4.57 -1.89
C LEU A 164 -9.76 -5.98 -2.30
N PHE A 165 -9.37 -6.80 -1.33
CA PHE A 165 -8.85 -8.14 -1.62
C PHE A 165 -9.92 -9.07 -2.18
N PRO A 166 -11.12 -9.22 -1.58
CA PRO A 166 -12.21 -10.00 -2.16
C PRO A 166 -12.63 -9.53 -3.55
N MET A 167 -12.66 -8.22 -3.82
CA MET A 167 -13.03 -7.71 -5.14
C MET A 167 -11.97 -8.03 -6.19
N MET A 168 -10.69 -7.90 -5.86
CA MET A 168 -9.60 -8.26 -6.77
C MET A 168 -9.56 -9.78 -7.03
N GLN A 169 -9.79 -10.59 -5.99
CA GLN A 169 -9.87 -12.04 -6.13
C GLN A 169 -11.10 -12.47 -6.96
N GLY A 170 -12.25 -11.81 -6.76
CA GLY A 170 -13.44 -12.00 -7.59
C GLY A 170 -13.18 -11.67 -9.06
N MET A 171 -12.51 -10.55 -9.35
CA MET A 171 -12.11 -10.20 -10.72
C MET A 171 -11.16 -11.22 -11.34
N SER A 172 -10.21 -11.74 -10.57
CA SER A 172 -9.34 -12.82 -11.01
C SER A 172 -10.13 -14.08 -11.36
N LEU A 173 -11.11 -14.49 -10.53
CA LEU A 173 -11.99 -15.63 -10.83
C LEU A 173 -12.84 -15.40 -12.09
N VAL A 174 -13.35 -14.18 -12.30
CA VAL A 174 -14.09 -13.82 -13.53
C VAL A 174 -13.18 -13.91 -14.75
N ASN A 175 -11.96 -13.39 -14.68
CA ASN A 175 -10.98 -13.51 -15.77
C ASN A 175 -10.67 -14.98 -16.07
N THR A 176 -10.43 -15.79 -15.04
CA THR A 176 -10.22 -17.24 -15.19
C THR A 176 -11.41 -17.93 -15.86
N ALA A 177 -12.65 -17.58 -15.48
CA ALA A 177 -13.84 -18.14 -16.12
C ALA A 177 -13.94 -17.76 -17.60
N ILE A 178 -13.62 -16.50 -17.95
CA ILE A 178 -13.57 -16.03 -19.35
C ILE A 178 -12.52 -16.83 -20.13
N VAL A 179 -11.29 -16.94 -19.61
CA VAL A 179 -10.19 -17.64 -20.27
C VAL A 179 -10.51 -19.13 -20.45
N ILE A 180 -11.08 -19.80 -19.44
CA ILE A 180 -11.47 -21.20 -19.54
C ILE A 180 -12.58 -21.38 -20.59
N PHE A 181 -13.58 -20.51 -20.60
CA PHE A 181 -14.69 -20.58 -21.55
C PHE A 181 -14.20 -20.44 -23.00
N PHE A 182 -13.44 -19.39 -23.30
CA PHE A 182 -12.92 -19.17 -24.65
C PHE A 182 -11.81 -20.17 -25.04
N GLY A 183 -10.94 -20.53 -24.10
CA GLY A 183 -9.88 -21.53 -24.31
C GLY A 183 -10.44 -22.92 -24.59
N GLY A 184 -11.51 -23.31 -23.88
CA GLY A 184 -12.25 -24.55 -24.14
C GLY A 184 -12.94 -24.54 -25.49
N TRP A 185 -13.57 -23.42 -25.86
CA TRP A 185 -14.21 -23.26 -27.18
C TRP A 185 -13.19 -23.38 -28.34
N LEU A 186 -12.02 -22.75 -28.22
CA LEU A 186 -10.93 -22.84 -29.20
C LEU A 186 -10.33 -24.25 -29.32
N ALA A 187 -10.29 -25.01 -28.21
CA ALA A 187 -9.83 -26.39 -28.20
C ALA A 187 -10.82 -27.35 -28.86
N ILE A 188 -12.13 -27.12 -28.69
CA ILE A 188 -13.19 -27.94 -29.30
C ILE A 188 -13.29 -27.68 -30.81
N ASN A 189 -13.10 -26.44 -31.26
CA ASN A 189 -13.11 -26.09 -32.69
C ASN A 189 -11.85 -26.54 -33.47
N GLY A 190 -10.91 -27.25 -32.82
CA GLY A 190 -9.72 -27.82 -33.47
C GLY A 190 -8.62 -26.81 -33.82
N SER A 191 -8.76 -25.56 -33.41
CA SER A 191 -7.82 -24.46 -33.68
C SER A 191 -6.54 -24.50 -32.82
N VAL A 192 -6.54 -25.20 -31.69
CA VAL A 192 -5.42 -25.26 -30.74
C VAL A 192 -5.30 -26.66 -30.12
N ASP A 193 -4.07 -27.18 -29.99
CA ASP A 193 -3.79 -28.47 -29.34
C ASP A 193 -4.17 -28.43 -27.84
N ARG A 194 -4.58 -29.57 -27.27
CA ARG A 194 -5.09 -29.63 -25.88
C ARG A 194 -4.04 -29.23 -24.84
N ALA A 195 -2.77 -29.54 -25.11
CA ALA A 195 -1.64 -29.10 -24.28
C ALA A 195 -1.45 -27.58 -24.34
N ALA A 196 -1.64 -26.98 -25.53
CA ALA A 196 -1.60 -25.54 -25.70
C ALA A 196 -2.82 -24.83 -25.07
N ALA A 197 -3.99 -25.47 -25.02
CA ALA A 197 -5.16 -24.97 -24.31
C ALA A 197 -4.95 -24.91 -22.78
N LEU A 198 -4.30 -25.91 -22.19
CA LEU A 198 -3.93 -25.88 -20.77
C LEU A 198 -2.85 -24.82 -20.48
N GLY A 199 -1.86 -24.67 -21.37
CA GLY A 199 -0.86 -23.61 -21.29
C GLY A 199 -1.45 -22.20 -21.39
N LEU A 200 -2.48 -22.01 -22.21
CA LEU A 200 -3.26 -20.78 -22.32
C LEU A 200 -3.95 -20.42 -20.99
N VAL A 201 -4.58 -21.38 -20.32
CA VAL A 201 -5.23 -21.11 -19.02
C VAL A 201 -4.21 -20.66 -17.98
N VAL A 202 -3.06 -21.32 -17.87
CA VAL A 202 -2.03 -20.93 -16.89
C VAL A 202 -1.42 -19.57 -17.23
N MET A 203 -1.11 -19.31 -18.49
CA MET A 203 -0.46 -18.05 -18.93
C MET A 203 -1.35 -16.82 -18.79
N PHE A 204 -2.67 -16.96 -18.90
CA PHE A 204 -3.62 -15.82 -18.88
C PHE A 204 -4.26 -15.59 -17.50
N VAL A 205 -4.07 -16.53 -16.57
CA VAL A 205 -4.59 -16.48 -15.19
C VAL A 205 -3.51 -16.07 -14.19
N GLN A 206 -2.23 -16.39 -14.44
CA GLN A 206 -1.10 -16.02 -13.57
C GLN A 206 -0.60 -14.60 -13.81
#